data_AF-A0AAQ4E1C0-F1
#
_entry.id   AF-A0AAQ4E1C0-F1
#
_cell.length_a   1.000
_cell.length_b   1.000
_cell.length_c   1.000
_cell.angle_alpha   90.00
_cell.angle_beta   90.00
_cell.angle_gamma   90.00
#
_symmetry.space_group_name_H-M   'P 1'
#
loop_
_entity.id
_entity.type
_entity.pdbx_description
1 polymer ?
#
loop_
_entity_poly.entity_id
_entity_poly.type
_entity_poly.pdbx_seq_one_letter_code
_entity_poly.pdbx_strand_id
1 'polypeptide(L)'
;MQVAACLEEMVKGLATGPSDIEAMRVLLLLPLCHFFRDPSRYLETLLGKYCLCISRLGARAAEVISKWWSLLTQAQFEDLLAIFKECVVYILSREMQVNKECGGLVSYEHFYIPDVTDKVDVQLDYIHWIQTSREDRSHKVYFCEYPFVFNAQAKTLILQTDSHLQMQVMKLLFVYSGV
;
A
#
# COMPACT_ATOMS: atom_id res chain seq x y z
N MET A 1 17.44 -9.22 -17.54
CA MET A 1 17.96 -7.84 -17.41
C MET A 1 17.59 -6.95 -18.58
N GLN A 2 17.61 -7.44 -19.83
CA GLN A 2 17.34 -6.61 -21.03
C GLN A 2 15.88 -6.11 -21.15
N VAL A 3 14.88 -6.92 -20.76
CA VAL A 3 13.45 -6.54 -20.85
C VAL A 3 13.09 -5.39 -19.90
N ALA A 4 13.58 -5.43 -18.65
CA ALA A 4 13.31 -4.36 -17.68
C ALA A 4 13.89 -3.01 -18.14
N ALA A 5 15.13 -3.01 -18.65
CA ALA A 5 15.75 -1.81 -19.19
C ALA A 5 14.95 -1.24 -20.39
N CYS A 6 14.45 -2.10 -21.30
CA CYS A 6 13.59 -1.65 -22.39
C CYS A 6 12.29 -1.01 -21.89
N LEU A 7 11.65 -1.58 -20.86
CA LEU A 7 10.43 -1.02 -20.28
C LEU A 7 10.71 0.32 -19.59
N GLU A 8 11.84 0.47 -18.90
CA GLU A 8 12.24 1.74 -18.29
C GLU A 8 12.48 2.84 -19.32
N GLU A 9 13.11 2.53 -20.45
CA GLU A 9 13.27 3.46 -21.57
C GLU A 9 11.93 3.80 -22.22
N MET A 10 11.05 2.81 -22.39
CA MET A 10 9.71 3.03 -22.93
C MET A 10 8.89 3.98 -22.06
N VAL A 11 8.93 3.82 -20.72
CA VAL A 11 8.20 4.71 -19.80
C VAL A 11 8.73 6.15 -19.84
N LYS A 12 10.04 6.35 -20.03
CA LYS A 12 10.60 7.70 -20.26
C LYS A 12 9.99 8.33 -21.51
N GLY A 13 9.82 7.56 -22.58
CA GLY A 13 9.17 7.99 -23.82
C GLY A 13 7.67 8.28 -23.67
N LEU A 14 6.98 7.62 -22.75
CA LEU A 14 5.56 7.88 -22.46
C LEU A 14 5.36 9.18 -21.66
N ALA A 15 6.31 9.54 -20.81
CA ALA A 15 6.20 10.71 -19.93
C ALA A 15 6.20 12.07 -20.66
N THR A 16 6.55 12.11 -21.95
CA THR A 16 6.52 13.32 -22.79
C THR A 16 5.13 13.64 -23.36
N GLY A 17 4.11 12.82 -23.03
CA GLY A 17 2.71 13.11 -23.30
C GLY A 17 2.12 12.14 -24.34
N PRO A 18 1.37 11.11 -23.93
CA PRO A 18 0.76 10.18 -24.86
C PRO A 18 -0.55 10.79 -25.41
N SER A 19 -0.54 11.17 -26.68
CA SER A 19 -1.76 11.52 -27.44
C SER A 19 -2.37 10.31 -28.18
N ASP A 20 -1.66 9.19 -28.22
CA ASP A 20 -2.06 7.97 -28.94
C ASP A 20 -2.78 6.96 -28.02
N ILE A 21 -3.78 6.28 -28.60
CA ILE A 21 -4.53 5.16 -28.00
C ILE A 21 -3.59 4.01 -27.63
N GLU A 22 -2.59 3.70 -28.45
CA GLU A 22 -1.67 2.59 -28.16
C GLU A 22 -0.81 2.87 -26.93
N ALA A 23 -0.38 4.12 -26.74
CA ALA A 23 0.32 4.54 -25.54
C ALA A 23 -0.56 4.41 -24.29
N MET A 24 -1.85 4.72 -24.39
CA MET A 24 -2.81 4.51 -23.29
C MET A 24 -2.99 3.02 -22.96
N ARG A 25 -2.99 2.14 -23.97
CA ARG A 25 -3.09 0.68 -23.74
C ARG A 25 -1.85 0.16 -23.02
N VAL A 26 -0.67 0.66 -23.37
CA VAL A 26 0.58 0.35 -22.64
C VAL A 26 0.46 0.80 -21.19
N LEU A 27 -0.05 2.00 -20.92
CA LEU A 27 -0.24 2.49 -19.54
C LEU A 27 -1.25 1.64 -18.73
N LEU A 28 -2.22 1.00 -19.39
CA LEU A 28 -3.16 0.08 -18.75
C LEU A 28 -2.48 -1.27 -18.42
N LEU A 29 -1.64 -1.78 -19.32
CA LEU A 29 -1.02 -3.10 -19.19
C LEU A 29 0.23 -3.10 -18.31
N LEU A 30 0.97 -2.00 -18.28
CA LEU A 30 2.27 -1.94 -17.65
C LEU A 30 2.23 -2.30 -16.15
N PRO A 31 1.25 -1.83 -15.34
CA PRO A 31 1.17 -2.24 -13.94
C PRO A 31 0.93 -3.73 -13.74
N LEU A 32 0.38 -4.44 -14.72
CA LEU A 32 0.13 -5.87 -14.63
C LEU A 32 1.40 -6.71 -14.86
N CYS A 33 2.51 -6.08 -15.23
CA CYS A 33 3.77 -6.79 -15.40
C CYS A 33 4.41 -7.16 -14.05
N HIS A 34 5.13 -8.28 -14.01
CA HIS A 34 5.77 -8.77 -12.79
C HIS A 34 6.83 -7.83 -12.20
N PHE A 35 7.39 -6.90 -12.98
CA PHE A 35 8.35 -5.91 -12.47
C PHE A 35 7.72 -4.94 -11.47
N PHE A 36 6.40 -4.68 -11.57
CA PHE A 36 5.69 -3.85 -10.60
C PHE A 36 5.48 -4.56 -9.25
N ARG A 37 5.65 -5.88 -9.19
CA ARG A 37 5.59 -6.67 -7.94
C ARG A 37 6.91 -6.67 -7.15
N ASP A 38 7.94 -5.98 -7.63
CA ASP A 38 9.23 -5.83 -6.92
C ASP A 38 9.59 -4.34 -6.78
N PRO A 39 8.89 -3.60 -5.88
CA PRO A 39 9.19 -2.19 -5.66
C PRO A 39 10.62 -1.96 -5.15
N SER A 40 11.22 -2.95 -4.47
CA SER A 40 12.58 -2.81 -3.95
C SER A 40 13.63 -2.52 -5.02
N ARG A 41 13.38 -3.03 -6.24
CA ARG A 41 14.27 -2.86 -7.39
C ARG A 41 13.78 -1.82 -8.37
N TYR A 42 12.47 -1.71 -8.56
CA TYR A 42 11.89 -0.95 -9.68
C TYR A 42 11.07 0.28 -9.27
N LEU A 43 11.00 0.61 -7.98
CA LEU A 43 10.25 1.77 -7.49
C LEU A 43 10.68 3.06 -8.17
N GLU A 44 11.97 3.37 -8.20
CA GLU A 44 12.46 4.66 -8.73
C GLU A 44 12.57 4.67 -10.25
N THR A 45 12.88 3.52 -10.85
CA THR A 45 13.22 3.45 -12.27
C THR A 45 12.01 3.24 -13.17
N LEU A 46 11.00 2.48 -12.73
CA LEU A 46 9.85 2.09 -13.53
C LEU A 46 8.54 2.58 -12.90
N LEU A 47 8.27 2.19 -11.65
CA LEU A 47 6.99 2.47 -10.99
C LEU A 47 6.78 3.97 -10.77
N GLY A 48 7.78 4.66 -10.25
CA GLY A 48 7.73 6.10 -9.99
C GLY A 48 7.56 6.91 -11.26
N LYS A 49 8.22 6.52 -12.34
CA LYS A 49 8.06 7.16 -13.66
C LYS A 49 6.70 6.86 -14.27
N TYR A 50 6.18 5.65 -14.09
CA TYR A 50 4.83 5.30 -14.48
C TYR A 50 3.80 6.17 -13.75
N CYS A 51 3.88 6.25 -12.43
CA CYS A 51 3.01 7.10 -11.62
C CYS A 51 3.10 8.57 -12.05
N LEU A 52 4.32 9.07 -12.30
CA LEU A 52 4.52 10.43 -12.81
C LEU A 52 3.88 10.65 -14.18
N CYS A 53 3.94 9.66 -15.07
CA CYS A 53 3.31 9.70 -16.37
C CYS A 53 1.78 9.76 -16.24
N ILE A 54 1.18 8.89 -15.41
CA ILE A 54 -0.27 8.88 -15.14
C ILE A 54 -0.74 10.23 -14.55
N SER A 55 0.00 10.77 -13.57
CA SER A 55 -0.34 12.04 -12.92
C SER A 55 -0.23 13.27 -13.83
N ARG A 56 0.46 13.15 -14.98
CA ARG A 56 0.66 14.24 -15.95
C ARG A 56 -0.21 14.11 -17.20
N LEU A 57 -1.10 13.11 -17.25
CA LEU A 57 -2.01 12.95 -18.38
C LEU A 57 -2.93 14.18 -18.52
N GLY A 58 -3.16 14.60 -19.77
CA GLY A 58 -4.18 15.61 -20.06
C GLY A 58 -5.59 15.09 -19.76
N ALA A 59 -6.53 15.99 -19.49
CA ALA A 59 -7.89 15.65 -19.04
C ALA A 59 -8.58 14.55 -19.87
N ARG A 60 -8.51 14.64 -21.20
CA ARG A 60 -9.11 13.64 -22.10
C ARG A 60 -8.44 12.26 -21.99
N ALA A 61 -7.11 12.21 -21.86
CA ALA A 61 -6.37 10.96 -21.71
C ALA A 61 -6.63 10.32 -20.33
N ALA A 62 -6.67 11.14 -19.28
CA ALA A 62 -7.03 10.71 -17.95
C ALA A 62 -8.44 10.11 -17.91
N GLU A 63 -9.43 10.75 -18.55
CA GLU A 63 -10.80 10.24 -18.62
C GLU A 63 -10.89 8.86 -19.31
N VAL A 64 -10.17 8.68 -20.43
CA VAL A 64 -10.11 7.39 -21.14
C VAL A 64 -9.48 6.31 -20.26
N ILE A 65 -8.35 6.59 -19.62
CA ILE A 65 -7.68 5.65 -18.72
C ILE A 65 -8.57 5.31 -17.52
N SER A 66 -9.21 6.30 -16.89
CA SER A 66 -10.13 6.07 -15.78
C SER A 66 -11.31 5.18 -16.19
N LYS A 67 -11.87 5.41 -17.38
CA LYS A 67 -12.92 4.56 -17.93
C LYS A 67 -12.42 3.13 -18.15
N TRP A 68 -11.23 2.93 -18.69
CA TRP A 68 -10.67 1.58 -18.89
C TRP A 68 -10.32 0.88 -17.59
N TRP A 69 -9.82 1.62 -16.59
CA TRP A 69 -9.60 1.09 -15.24
C TRP A 69 -10.89 0.58 -14.61
N SER A 70 -12.02 1.24 -14.86
CA SER A 70 -13.34 0.77 -14.39
C SER A 70 -13.82 -0.54 -15.04
N LEU A 71 -13.18 -0.95 -16.14
CA LEU A 71 -13.49 -2.20 -16.85
C LEU A 71 -12.57 -3.37 -16.45
N LEU A 72 -11.62 -3.15 -15.54
CA LEU A 72 -10.75 -4.21 -15.06
C LEU A 72 -11.55 -5.28 -14.32
N THR A 73 -11.16 -6.54 -14.50
CA THR A 73 -11.76 -7.64 -13.74
C THR A 73 -11.39 -7.53 -12.26
N GLN A 74 -12.16 -8.18 -11.39
CA GLN A 74 -11.85 -8.23 -9.96
C GLN A 74 -10.40 -8.68 -9.70
N ALA A 75 -9.94 -9.75 -10.37
CA ALA A 75 -8.59 -10.27 -10.21
C ALA A 75 -7.50 -9.26 -10.63
N GLN A 76 -7.71 -8.54 -11.74
CA GLN A 76 -6.76 -7.51 -12.18
C GLN A 76 -6.70 -6.34 -11.20
N PHE A 77 -7.84 -5.94 -10.65
CA PHE A 77 -7.89 -4.90 -9.64
C PHE A 77 -7.21 -5.32 -8.34
N GLU A 78 -7.42 -6.55 -7.89
CA GLU A 78 -6.74 -7.13 -6.73
C GLU A 78 -5.21 -7.15 -6.92
N ASP A 79 -4.72 -7.48 -8.11
CA ASP A 79 -3.30 -7.43 -8.44
C ASP A 79 -2.72 -6.02 -8.36
N LEU A 80 -3.44 -5.01 -8.88
CA LEU A 80 -3.04 -3.61 -8.77
C LEU A 80 -2.99 -3.14 -7.31
N LEU A 81 -3.99 -3.54 -6.51
CA LEU A 81 -4.01 -3.23 -5.08
C LEU A 81 -2.85 -3.89 -4.34
N ALA A 82 -2.51 -5.13 -4.68
CA ALA A 82 -1.36 -5.82 -4.09
C ALA A 82 -0.06 -5.05 -4.39
N ILE A 83 0.16 -4.65 -5.64
CA ILE A 83 1.32 -3.84 -6.04
C ILE A 83 1.36 -2.52 -5.26
N PHE A 84 0.24 -1.81 -5.19
CA PHE A 84 0.16 -0.55 -4.46
C PHE A 84 0.52 -0.74 -2.98
N LYS A 85 -0.03 -1.77 -2.33
CA LYS A 85 0.28 -2.11 -0.93
C LYS A 85 1.77 -2.36 -0.76
N GLU A 86 2.38 -3.21 -1.58
CA GLU A 86 3.81 -3.51 -1.52
C GLU A 86 4.68 -2.25 -1.67
N CYS A 87 4.30 -1.34 -2.56
CA CYS A 87 5.00 -0.07 -2.75
C CYS A 87 4.93 0.82 -1.50
N VAL A 88 3.73 0.94 -0.94
CA VAL A 88 3.48 1.73 0.28
C VAL A 88 4.30 1.15 1.44
N VAL A 89 4.25 -0.16 1.64
CA VAL A 89 5.05 -0.86 2.66
C VAL A 89 6.53 -0.59 2.47
N TYR A 90 7.06 -0.79 1.26
CA TYR A 90 8.48 -0.60 0.97
C TYR A 90 8.94 0.84 1.24
N ILE A 91 8.19 1.85 0.75
CA ILE A 91 8.51 3.26 0.98
C ILE A 91 8.55 3.54 2.48
N LEU A 92 7.50 3.14 3.20
CA LEU A 92 7.38 3.42 4.61
C LEU A 92 8.43 2.71 5.46
N SER A 93 8.78 1.47 5.13
CA SER A 93 9.90 0.76 5.76
C SER A 93 11.24 1.46 5.53
N ARG A 94 11.47 1.97 4.32
CA ARG A 94 12.70 2.71 3.98
C ARG A 94 12.81 4.03 4.72
N GLU A 95 11.75 4.85 4.71
CA GLU A 95 11.75 6.15 5.40
C GLU A 95 11.84 5.99 6.93
N MET A 96 11.25 4.93 7.51
CA MET A 96 11.41 4.60 8.94
C MET A 96 12.86 4.25 9.29
N GLN A 97 13.58 3.56 8.41
CA GLN A 97 15.00 3.24 8.61
C GLN A 97 15.85 4.52 8.56
N VAL A 98 15.58 5.42 7.61
CA VAL A 98 16.24 6.73 7.52
C VAL A 98 15.99 7.58 8.78
N ASN A 99 14.77 7.58 9.31
CA ASN A 99 14.44 8.27 10.57
C ASN A 99 15.26 7.74 11.77
N LYS A 100 15.59 6.44 11.80
CA LYS A 100 16.45 5.86 12.85
C LYS A 100 17.93 6.25 12.70
N GLU A 101 18.40 6.45 11.47
CA GLU A 101 19.81 6.64 11.16
C GLU A 101 20.23 8.12 11.15
N CYS A 102 19.37 9.04 10.68
CA CYS A 102 19.74 10.45 10.49
C CYS A 102 19.37 11.37 11.67
N GLY A 103 18.63 10.90 12.68
CA GLY A 103 18.25 11.70 13.85
C GLY A 103 17.33 12.90 13.59
N GLY A 104 17.05 13.23 12.33
CA GLY A 104 16.01 14.18 11.92
C GLY A 104 14.66 13.49 11.92
N LEU A 105 13.93 13.59 13.03
CA LEU A 105 12.58 13.02 13.12
C LEU A 105 11.62 13.80 12.23
N VAL A 106 11.22 13.22 11.11
CA VAL A 106 9.99 13.65 10.43
C VAL A 106 8.85 13.46 11.42
N SER A 107 8.08 14.52 11.70
CA SER A 107 6.95 14.42 12.62
C SER A 107 6.00 13.32 12.17
N TYR A 108 5.59 12.45 13.11
CA TYR A 108 4.67 11.34 12.87
C TYR A 108 3.38 11.77 12.15
N GLU A 109 2.96 13.02 12.33
CA GLU A 109 1.77 13.57 11.69
C GLU A 109 1.85 13.58 10.16
N HIS A 110 3.06 13.67 9.59
CA HIS A 110 3.25 13.62 8.14
C HIS A 110 3.01 12.24 7.54
N PHE A 111 3.02 11.19 8.37
CA PHE A 111 2.75 9.83 7.92
C PHE A 111 1.30 9.41 8.17
N TYR A 112 0.50 10.26 8.84
CA TYR A 112 -0.91 9.97 9.03
C TYR A 112 -1.63 9.99 7.69
N ILE A 113 -2.44 8.96 7.46
CA ILE A 113 -3.31 8.87 6.29
C ILE A 113 -4.74 9.00 6.81
N PRO A 114 -5.34 10.21 6.82
CA PRO A 114 -6.68 10.42 7.36
C PRO A 114 -7.72 9.50 6.73
N ASP A 115 -7.65 9.32 5.40
CA ASP A 115 -8.52 8.41 4.65
C ASP A 115 -8.49 6.96 5.16
N VAL A 116 -7.34 6.48 5.67
CA VAL A 116 -7.24 5.13 6.25
C VAL A 116 -8.04 5.09 7.54
N THR A 117 -7.92 6.10 8.38
CA THR A 117 -8.66 6.17 9.66
C THR A 117 -10.17 6.28 9.44
N ASP A 118 -10.60 6.97 8.39
CA ASP A 118 -12.02 7.18 8.09
C ASP A 118 -12.68 5.99 7.39
N LYS A 119 -11.91 5.19 6.64
CA LYS A 119 -12.44 4.10 5.80
C LYS A 119 -12.17 2.69 6.35
N VAL A 120 -11.17 2.53 7.21
CA VAL A 120 -10.82 1.24 7.80
C VAL A 120 -11.45 1.12 9.18
N ASP A 121 -12.12 0.01 9.44
CA ASP A 121 -12.46 -0.38 10.81
C ASP A 121 -11.17 -0.80 11.53
N VAL A 122 -10.58 0.16 12.21
CA VAL A 122 -9.28 0.01 12.89
C VAL A 122 -9.32 -1.08 13.96
N GLN A 123 -10.45 -1.28 14.63
CA GLN A 123 -10.58 -2.30 15.66
C GLN A 123 -10.61 -3.70 15.04
N LEU A 124 -11.37 -3.86 13.96
CA LEU A 124 -11.46 -5.14 13.24
C LEU A 124 -10.12 -5.49 12.56
N ASP A 125 -9.44 -4.52 11.96
CA ASP A 125 -8.09 -4.70 11.39
C ASP A 125 -7.10 -5.18 12.46
N TYR A 126 -7.12 -4.57 13.65
CA TYR A 126 -6.29 -4.98 14.78
C TYR A 126 -6.57 -6.42 15.23
N ILE A 127 -7.85 -6.77 15.41
CA ILE A 127 -8.27 -8.11 15.83
C ILE A 127 -7.80 -9.16 14.82
N HIS A 128 -8.03 -8.93 13.54
CA HIS A 128 -7.57 -9.86 12.51
C HIS A 128 -6.05 -9.96 12.44
N TRP A 129 -5.34 -8.84 12.60
CA TRP A 129 -3.88 -8.81 12.62
C TRP A 129 -3.29 -9.67 13.74
N ILE A 130 -3.81 -9.52 14.98
CA ILE A 130 -3.29 -10.30 16.12
C ILE A 130 -3.68 -11.79 16.07
N GLN A 131 -4.81 -12.12 15.44
CA GLN A 131 -5.30 -13.50 15.33
C GLN A 131 -4.69 -14.26 14.14
N THR A 132 -4.14 -13.55 13.15
CA THR A 132 -3.53 -14.19 11.98
C THR A 132 -2.17 -14.81 12.33
N SER A 133 -2.10 -16.14 12.16
CA SER A 133 -0.86 -16.93 12.25
C SER A 133 0.24 -16.36 11.37
N ARG A 134 1.50 -16.46 11.81
CA ARG A 134 2.64 -15.89 11.06
C ARG A 134 2.80 -16.47 9.64
N GLU A 135 2.34 -17.70 9.41
CA GLU A 135 2.40 -18.37 8.10
C GLU A 135 1.38 -17.82 7.09
N ASP A 136 0.24 -17.28 7.54
CA ASP A 136 -0.84 -16.76 6.68
C ASP A 136 -0.69 -15.27 6.31
N ARG A 137 0.36 -14.60 6.82
CA ARG A 137 0.58 -13.16 6.59
C ARG A 137 1.12 -12.83 5.19
N SER A 138 1.57 -13.82 4.42
CA SER A 138 2.16 -13.58 3.09
C SER A 138 1.16 -13.03 2.06
N HIS A 139 -0.15 -13.17 2.31
CA HIS A 139 -1.19 -12.78 1.36
C HIS A 139 -2.19 -11.74 1.91
N LYS A 140 -2.00 -11.29 3.16
CA LYS A 140 -2.88 -10.32 3.82
C LYS A 140 -2.07 -9.20 4.44
N VAL A 141 -2.45 -7.97 4.12
CA VAL A 141 -1.83 -6.75 4.66
C VAL A 141 -2.83 -6.12 5.62
N TYR A 142 -2.36 -5.87 6.85
CA TYR A 142 -3.12 -5.17 7.89
C TYR A 142 -2.50 -3.79 8.11
N PHE A 143 -3.33 -2.76 8.27
CA PHE A 143 -2.82 -1.42 8.55
C PHE A 143 -2.20 -1.32 9.95
N CYS A 144 -2.64 -2.17 10.89
CA CYS A 144 -2.04 -2.29 12.23
C CYS A 144 -0.57 -2.74 12.23
N GLU A 145 -0.04 -3.29 11.13
CA GLU A 145 1.41 -3.52 10.95
C GLU A 145 2.21 -2.22 10.78
N TYR A 146 1.52 -1.12 10.46
CA TYR A 146 2.10 0.19 10.19
C TYR A 146 1.49 1.26 11.11
N PRO A 147 1.68 1.21 12.45
CA PRO A 147 0.99 2.10 13.39
C PRO A 147 1.17 3.60 13.14
N PHE A 148 2.21 4.00 12.42
CA PHE A 148 2.48 5.39 12.08
C PHE A 148 1.48 5.95 11.05
N VAL A 149 0.72 5.13 10.32
CA VAL A 149 -0.31 5.61 9.38
C VAL A 149 -1.56 6.16 10.09
N PHE A 150 -1.72 5.80 11.36
CA PHE A 150 -2.86 6.16 12.18
C PHE A 150 -2.62 7.43 12.97
N ASN A 151 -3.65 8.28 13.01
CA ASN A 151 -3.67 9.44 13.90
C ASN A 151 -3.82 9.03 15.37
N ALA A 152 -3.78 10.01 16.28
CA ALA A 152 -3.88 9.76 17.72
C ALA A 152 -5.19 9.05 18.11
N GLN A 153 -6.31 9.40 17.48
CA GLN A 153 -7.63 8.82 17.77
C GLN A 153 -7.66 7.32 17.42
N ALA A 154 -7.21 6.94 16.23
CA ALA A 154 -7.13 5.55 15.81
C ALA A 154 -6.19 4.74 16.73
N LYS A 155 -5.06 5.32 17.14
CA LYS A 155 -4.15 4.68 18.10
C LYS A 155 -4.81 4.44 19.47
N THR A 156 -5.62 5.37 19.95
CA THR A 156 -6.40 5.17 21.18
C THR A 156 -7.39 4.02 21.03
N LEU A 157 -8.08 3.90 19.90
CA LEU A 157 -8.99 2.78 19.64
C LEU A 157 -8.25 1.43 19.61
N ILE A 158 -7.06 1.37 19.01
CA ILE A 158 -6.21 0.17 19.04
C ILE A 158 -5.87 -0.23 20.47
N LEU A 159 -5.39 0.72 21.28
CA LEU A 159 -5.02 0.45 22.68
C LEU A 159 -6.21 0.03 23.54
N GLN A 160 -7.38 0.64 23.34
CA GLN A 160 -8.61 0.24 24.03
C GLN A 160 -9.05 -1.17 23.64
N THR A 161 -8.94 -1.50 22.34
CA THR A 161 -9.27 -2.83 21.82
C THR A 161 -8.33 -3.89 22.39
N ASP A 162 -7.02 -3.63 22.40
CA ASP A 162 -6.03 -4.53 23.00
C ASP A 162 -6.31 -4.76 24.49
N SER A 163 -6.56 -3.68 25.24
CA SER A 163 -6.90 -3.76 26.67
C SER A 163 -8.13 -4.62 26.91
N HIS A 164 -9.16 -4.50 26.06
CA HIS A 164 -10.37 -5.30 26.16
C HIS A 164 -10.09 -6.79 25.91
N LEU A 165 -9.31 -7.11 24.87
CA LEU A 165 -8.93 -8.48 24.54
C LEU A 165 -8.08 -9.12 25.64
N GLN A 166 -7.08 -8.41 26.16
CA GLN A 166 -6.25 -8.84 27.27
C GLN A 166 -7.09 -9.14 28.52
N MET A 167 -8.04 -8.27 28.86
CA MET A 167 -8.97 -8.49 29.98
C MET A 167 -9.86 -9.72 29.77
N GLN A 168 -10.34 -9.99 28.55
CA GLN A 168 -11.14 -11.17 28.26
C GLN A 168 -10.32 -12.46 28.33
N VAL A 169 -9.12 -12.48 27.77
CA VAL A 169 -8.20 -13.62 27.85
C VAL A 169 -7.84 -13.91 29.31
N MET A 170 -7.52 -12.86 30.08
CA MET A 170 -7.21 -13.01 31.50
C MET A 170 -8.43 -13.51 32.30
N LYS A 171 -9.65 -13.01 32.02
CA LYS A 171 -10.87 -13.56 32.63
C LYS A 171 -11.07 -15.04 32.33
N LEU A 172 -10.88 -15.47 31.09
CA LEU A 172 -10.98 -16.89 30.73
C LEU A 172 -9.92 -17.71 31.46
N LEU A 173 -8.67 -17.26 31.50
CA LEU A 173 -7.63 -17.93 32.27
C LEU A 173 -8.00 -18.04 33.75
N PHE A 174 -8.53 -17.00 34.39
CA PHE A 174 -8.99 -17.08 35.78
C PHE A 174 -10.14 -18.09 35.97
N VAL A 175 -11.12 -18.11 35.07
CA VAL A 175 -12.22 -19.09 35.10
C VAL A 175 -11.72 -20.54 34.94
N TYR A 176 -10.71 -20.77 34.10
CA TYR A 176 -10.12 -22.11 33.90
C TYR A 176 -9.03 -22.47 34.93
N SER A 177 -8.52 -21.50 35.69
CA SER A 177 -7.51 -21.71 36.74
C SER A 177 -8.11 -22.08 38.09
N GLY A 178 -9.44 -21.97 38.26
CA GLY A 178 -10.14 -22.46 39.45
C GLY A 178 -9.66 -21.83 40.76
N VAL A 179 -9.39 -20.52 40.77
CA VAL A 179 -9.26 -19.73 42.02
C VAL A 179 -10.53 -18.95 42.25
#